data_AF-A0A2E1KGF3-F1
#
_entry.id   AF-A0A2E1KGF3-F1
#
_cell.length_a   1.000
_cell.length_b   1.000
_cell.length_c   1.000
_cell.angle_alpha   90.00
_cell.angle_beta   90.00
_cell.angle_gamma   90.00
#
_symmetry.space_group_name_H-M   'P 1'
#
loop_
_entity.id
_entity.type
_entity.pdbx_description
1 polymer ?
#
loop_
_entity_poly.entity_id
_entity_poly.type
_entity_poly.pdbx_seq_one_letter_code
_entity_poly.pdbx_strand_id
1 'polypeptide(L)'
;PVAKPWGGEFTLKDEIYQFKNWQPEKVRVLMSLNMAKTQLKKPYHIPICWVKQYGEGRVMHMSLGHREDVWTNETYTSSLLGGMKWMLGIEKGDATPNPELSAAEEKKAREAVADN
;
A
#
# COMPACT_ATOMS: atom_id res chain seq x y z
N PRO A 1 6.32 -10.53 2.19
CA PRO A 1 6.57 -10.97 0.79
C PRO A 1 6.13 -9.92 -0.23
N VAL A 2 4.90 -9.41 -0.09
CA VAL A 2 4.30 -8.40 -0.99
C VAL A 2 5.18 -7.17 -1.19
N ALA A 3 5.62 -6.51 -0.11
CA ALA A 3 6.41 -5.27 -0.21
C ALA A 3 7.89 -5.48 -0.62
N LYS A 4 8.41 -6.72 -0.54
CA LYS A 4 9.85 -6.98 -0.73
C LYS A 4 10.39 -6.53 -2.11
N PRO A 5 9.72 -6.78 -3.24
CA PRO A 5 10.23 -6.41 -4.56
C PRO A 5 10.37 -4.90 -4.78
N TRP A 6 9.57 -4.08 -4.07
CA TRP A 6 9.48 -2.65 -4.31
C TRP A 6 10.64 -1.83 -3.71
N GLY A 7 11.43 -2.41 -2.80
CA GLY A 7 12.45 -1.67 -2.07
C GLY A 7 11.87 -0.68 -1.06
N GLY A 8 12.62 0.39 -0.75
CA GLY A 8 12.21 1.40 0.24
C GLY A 8 11.29 2.49 -0.31
N GLU A 9 11.39 2.79 -1.60
CA GLU A 9 10.57 3.78 -2.29
C GLU A 9 10.70 3.55 -3.81
N PHE A 10 9.66 3.85 -4.57
CA PHE A 10 9.66 3.75 -6.03
C PHE A 10 8.74 4.82 -6.65
N THR A 11 8.84 5.03 -7.96
CA THR A 11 7.93 5.88 -8.72
C THR A 11 7.24 5.04 -9.79
N LEU A 12 5.91 5.12 -9.83
CA LEU A 12 5.07 4.45 -10.80
C LEU A 12 3.93 5.40 -11.21
N LYS A 13 3.58 5.41 -12.49
CA LYS A 13 2.38 6.10 -12.97
C LYS A 13 1.22 5.12 -12.91
N ASP A 14 0.16 5.45 -12.18
CA ASP A 14 -1.06 4.66 -12.10
C ASP A 14 -2.25 5.51 -11.63
N GLU A 15 -3.45 4.93 -11.54
CA GLU A 15 -4.61 5.58 -10.92
C GLU A 15 -4.57 5.42 -9.39
N ILE A 16 -4.84 6.51 -8.66
CA ILE A 16 -4.76 6.57 -7.19
C ILE A 16 -6.16 6.65 -6.59
N TYR A 17 -6.51 5.66 -5.75
CA TYR A 17 -7.82 5.57 -5.10
C TYR A 17 -7.76 5.91 -3.61
N GLN A 18 -8.79 6.59 -3.12
CA GLN A 18 -8.95 6.98 -1.72
C GLN A 18 -10.04 6.15 -1.05
N PHE A 19 -9.77 5.66 0.17
CA PHE A 19 -10.79 5.05 1.02
C PHE A 19 -11.68 6.11 1.67
N LYS A 20 -13.00 5.91 1.63
CA LYS A 20 -13.97 6.78 2.33
C LYS A 20 -13.97 6.56 3.84
N ASN A 21 -13.96 5.29 4.27
CA ASN A 21 -14.06 4.88 5.69
C ASN A 21 -12.80 4.11 6.11
N TRP A 22 -11.67 4.81 6.11
CA TRP A 22 -10.37 4.23 6.42
C TRP A 22 -10.25 3.81 7.90
N GLN A 23 -9.78 2.58 8.15
CA GLN A 23 -9.68 1.95 9.47
C GLN A 23 -8.29 1.32 9.63
N PRO A 24 -7.24 2.12 9.87
CA PRO A 24 -5.85 1.65 9.91
C PRO A 24 -5.58 0.68 11.06
N GLU A 25 -6.38 0.71 12.12
CA GLU A 25 -6.30 -0.21 13.26
C GLU A 25 -6.70 -1.66 12.92
N LYS A 26 -7.27 -1.89 11.74
CA LYS A 26 -7.75 -3.22 11.29
C LYS A 26 -6.88 -3.88 10.23
N VAL A 27 -5.84 -3.18 9.77
CA VAL A 27 -5.02 -3.64 8.64
C VAL A 27 -3.55 -3.33 8.86
N ARG A 28 -2.70 -4.14 8.26
CA ARG A 28 -1.29 -3.83 8.12
C ARG A 28 -1.03 -3.17 6.78
N VAL A 29 -0.72 -1.89 6.79
CA VAL A 29 -0.25 -1.15 5.61
C VAL A 29 1.16 -1.60 5.25
N LEU A 30 1.37 -1.87 3.97
CA LEU A 30 2.63 -2.32 3.39
C LEU A 30 3.24 -1.28 2.44
N MET A 31 2.39 -0.50 1.76
CA MET A 31 2.80 0.54 0.83
C MET A 31 1.84 1.72 0.92
N SER A 32 2.39 2.93 0.84
CA SER A 32 1.66 4.19 0.95
C SER A 32 2.09 5.14 -0.15
N LEU A 33 1.18 6.01 -0.58
CA LEU A 33 1.51 7.08 -1.52
C LEU A 33 2.36 8.13 -0.81
N ASN A 34 3.54 8.44 -1.34
CA ASN A 34 4.33 9.58 -0.86
C ASN A 34 3.73 10.89 -1.37
N MET A 35 2.87 11.52 -0.58
CA MET A 35 2.21 12.78 -0.92
C MET A 35 3.19 13.93 -1.20
N ALA A 36 4.38 13.92 -0.59
CA ALA A 36 5.41 14.94 -0.84
C ALA A 36 5.96 14.86 -2.28
N LYS A 37 5.86 13.71 -2.94
CA LYS A 37 6.38 13.49 -4.31
C LYS A 37 5.30 13.40 -5.39
N THR A 38 4.04 13.70 -5.07
CA THR A 38 2.94 13.80 -6.05
C THR A 38 2.72 15.25 -6.50
N GLN A 39 2.18 15.46 -7.69
CA GLN A 39 1.77 16.81 -8.13
C GLN A 39 0.52 17.28 -7.39
N LEU A 40 -0.49 16.40 -7.27
CA LEU A 40 -1.68 16.68 -6.49
C LEU A 40 -1.40 16.41 -5.01
N LYS A 41 -1.51 17.46 -4.18
CA LYS A 41 -1.38 17.38 -2.72
C LYS A 41 -2.75 17.24 -2.06
N LYS A 42 -2.83 16.40 -1.04
CA LYS A 42 -4.02 16.20 -0.20
C LYS A 42 -3.61 15.94 1.25
N PRO A 43 -4.35 16.46 2.24
CA PRO A 43 -3.95 16.41 3.65
C PRO A 43 -4.35 15.10 4.34
N TYR A 44 -4.27 13.97 3.64
CA TYR A 44 -4.67 12.67 4.15
C TYR A 44 -3.82 11.54 3.56
N HIS A 45 -3.63 10.49 4.35
CA HIS A 45 -2.89 9.29 3.93
C HIS A 45 -3.67 8.51 2.86
N ILE A 46 -2.95 8.02 1.84
CA ILE A 46 -3.47 7.09 0.83
C ILE A 46 -2.67 5.78 0.89
N PRO A 47 -3.21 4.72 1.50
CA PRO A 47 -2.58 3.40 1.52
C PRO A 47 -2.76 2.70 0.16
N ILE A 48 -1.66 2.26 -0.43
CA ILE A 48 -1.63 1.60 -1.75
C ILE A 48 -1.82 0.09 -1.62
N CYS A 49 -1.10 -0.51 -0.66
CA CYS A 49 -1.18 -1.94 -0.39
C CYS A 49 -1.29 -2.19 1.11
N TRP A 50 -2.20 -3.07 1.50
CA TRP A 50 -2.36 -3.52 2.87
C TRP A 50 -2.81 -4.98 2.92
N VAL A 51 -2.57 -5.62 4.06
CA VAL A 51 -3.02 -6.98 4.35
C VAL A 51 -3.73 -7.04 5.70
N LYS A 52 -4.58 -8.05 5.91
CA LYS A 52 -5.12 -8.37 7.23
C LYS A 52 -5.46 -9.86 7.33
N GLN A 53 -5.57 -10.34 8.56
CA GLN A 53 -6.28 -11.60 8.82
C GLN A 53 -7.77 -11.31 9.03
N TYR A 54 -8.63 -12.19 8.56
CA TYR A 54 -10.07 -12.11 8.74
C TYR A 54 -10.64 -13.50 9.03
N GLY A 55 -10.94 -13.77 10.30
CA GLY A 55 -11.10 -15.15 10.77
C GLY A 55 -9.80 -15.92 10.51
N GLU A 56 -9.92 -17.09 9.88
CA GLU A 56 -8.76 -17.90 9.45
C GLU A 56 -8.23 -17.48 8.06
N GLY A 57 -8.92 -16.56 7.38
CA GLY A 57 -8.58 -16.09 6.05
C GLY A 57 -7.48 -15.03 6.07
N ARG A 58 -6.76 -14.94 4.96
CA ARG A 58 -5.76 -13.90 4.67
C ARG A 58 -6.25 -13.03 3.54
N VAL A 59 -6.29 -11.72 3.76
CA VAL A 59 -6.78 -10.74 2.80
C VAL A 59 -5.64 -9.80 2.41
N MET A 60 -5.48 -9.58 1.12
CA MET A 60 -4.60 -8.56 0.55
C MET A 60 -5.42 -7.59 -0.30
N HIS A 61 -5.08 -6.31 -0.20
CA HIS A 61 -5.54 -5.28 -1.11
C HIS A 61 -4.34 -4.64 -1.82
N MET A 62 -4.48 -4.42 -3.12
CA MET A 62 -3.53 -3.71 -3.97
C MET A 62 -4.32 -2.73 -4.86
N SER A 63 -4.08 -1.43 -4.74
CA SER A 63 -4.78 -0.43 -5.56
C SER A 63 -4.14 -0.20 -6.94
N LEU A 64 -2.90 -0.64 -7.13
CA LEU A 64 -2.19 -0.54 -8.41
C LEU A 64 -2.72 -1.59 -9.40
N GLY A 65 -2.49 -1.37 -10.69
CA GLY A 65 -2.83 -2.29 -11.77
C GLY A 65 -3.91 -1.78 -12.73
N HIS A 66 -4.22 -0.48 -12.75
CA HIS A 66 -5.19 0.08 -13.70
C HIS A 66 -4.63 0.11 -15.13
N ARG A 67 -3.32 0.34 -15.29
CA ARG A 67 -2.68 0.44 -16.61
C ARG A 67 -2.07 -0.88 -17.09
N GLU A 68 -2.04 -1.08 -18.41
CA GLU A 68 -1.46 -2.27 -19.04
C GLU A 68 0.05 -2.42 -18.78
N ASP A 69 0.80 -1.31 -18.74
CA ASP A 69 2.24 -1.31 -18.47
C ASP A 69 2.58 -1.69 -17.02
N VAL A 70 1.63 -1.60 -16.09
CA VAL A 70 1.80 -2.10 -14.72
C VAL A 70 1.77 -3.63 -14.71
N TRP A 71 0.96 -4.26 -15.57
CA TRP A 71 0.87 -5.73 -15.64
C TRP A 71 2.11 -6.40 -16.25
N THR A 72 2.86 -5.69 -17.10
CA THR A 72 4.13 -6.17 -17.66
C THR A 72 5.34 -5.82 -16.78
N ASN A 73 5.14 -5.08 -15.68
CA ASN A 73 6.20 -4.76 -14.73
C ASN A 73 6.52 -5.97 -13.84
N GLU A 74 7.76 -6.47 -13.93
CA GLU A 74 8.24 -7.62 -13.15
C GLU A 74 8.18 -7.41 -11.62
N THR A 75 8.37 -6.18 -11.15
CA THR A 75 8.27 -5.84 -9.72
C THR A 75 6.83 -5.98 -9.24
N TYR A 76 5.87 -5.51 -10.04
CA TYR A 76 4.44 -5.60 -9.74
C TYR A 76 3.96 -7.05 -9.72
N THR A 77 4.29 -7.83 -10.76
CA THR A 77 3.90 -9.25 -10.83
C THR A 77 4.56 -10.08 -9.72
N SER A 78 5.82 -9.80 -9.37
CA SER A 78 6.50 -10.41 -8.22
C SER A 78 5.83 -10.09 -6.89
N SER A 79 5.36 -8.85 -6.70
CA SER A 79 4.61 -8.43 -5.52
C SER A 79 3.28 -9.19 -5.39
N LEU A 80 2.52 -9.28 -6.50
CA LEU A 80 1.28 -10.05 -6.54
C LEU A 80 1.52 -11.53 -6.21
N LEU A 81 2.54 -12.14 -6.81
CA LEU A 81 2.91 -13.54 -6.54
C LEU A 81 3.27 -13.75 -5.07
N GLY A 82 4.04 -12.81 -4.47
CA GLY A 82 4.35 -12.83 -3.05
C GLY A 82 3.10 -12.72 -2.16
N GLY A 83 2.12 -11.92 -2.59
CA GLY A 83 0.81 -11.82 -1.94
C GLY A 83 0.00 -13.11 -2.02
N MET A 84 -0.09 -13.71 -3.21
CA MET A 84 -0.78 -14.99 -3.40
C MET A 84 -0.14 -16.10 -2.57
N LYS A 85 1.19 -16.22 -2.58
CA LYS A 85 1.92 -17.18 -1.73
C LYS A 85 1.67 -16.95 -0.24
N TRP A 86 1.60 -15.69 0.20
CA TRP A 86 1.24 -15.38 1.59
C TRP A 86 -0.21 -15.77 1.89
N MET A 87 -1.16 -15.47 1.02
CA MET A 87 -2.56 -15.87 1.22
C MET A 87 -2.73 -17.39 1.29
N LEU A 88 -1.96 -18.13 0.48
CA LEU A 88 -1.94 -19.61 0.45
C LEU A 88 -1.14 -20.26 1.59
N GLY A 89 -0.52 -19.48 2.49
CA GLY A 89 0.29 -20.05 3.58
C GLY A 89 1.69 -20.52 3.19
N ILE A 90 2.08 -20.38 1.92
CA ILE A 90 3.39 -20.80 1.39
C ILE A 90 4.51 -19.90 1.92
N GLU A 91 4.27 -18.59 1.99
CA GLU A 91 5.23 -17.63 2.56
C GLU A 91 4.72 -17.02 3.87
N LYS A 92 5.63 -16.89 4.83
CA LYS A 92 5.37 -16.21 6.10
C LYS A 92 5.33 -14.68 5.91
N GLY A 93 4.48 -14.02 6.68
CA GLY A 93 4.38 -12.57 6.70
C GLY A 93 3.50 -12.12 7.86
N ASP A 94 3.94 -11.07 8.54
CA ASP A 94 3.17 -10.42 9.60
C ASP A 94 2.00 -9.63 8.98
N ALA A 95 0.83 -9.73 9.60
CA ALA A 95 -0.38 -9.00 9.26
C ALA A 95 -0.99 -8.28 10.47
N THR A 96 -0.22 -8.15 11.54
CA THR A 96 -0.56 -7.34 12.71
C THR A 96 -0.74 -5.89 12.24
N PRO A 97 -1.88 -5.24 12.55
CA PRO A 97 -2.12 -3.86 12.19
C PRO A 97 -1.02 -2.92 12.68
N ASN A 98 -0.73 -1.90 11.89
CA ASN A 98 0.30 -0.88 12.15
C ASN A 98 -0.27 0.54 11.99
N PRO A 99 -1.27 0.93 12.80
CA PRO A 99 -1.94 2.22 12.65
C PRO A 99 -1.00 3.42 12.79
N GLU A 100 0.10 3.28 13.51
CA GLU A 100 1.14 4.30 13.67
C GLU A 100 1.82 4.67 12.35
N LEU A 101 1.98 3.73 11.42
CA LEU A 101 2.48 4.02 10.07
C LEU A 101 1.47 4.92 9.35
N SER A 102 0.19 4.58 9.44
CA SER A 102 -0.88 5.37 8.83
C SER A 102 -0.91 6.80 9.35
N ALA A 103 -0.77 6.98 10.67
CA ALA A 103 -0.70 8.29 11.30
C ALA A 103 0.54 9.08 10.85
N ALA A 104 1.69 8.42 10.72
CA ALA A 104 2.92 9.05 10.23
C ALA A 104 2.80 9.53 8.78
N GLU A 105 2.21 8.73 7.89
CA GLU A 105 1.97 9.11 6.49
C GLU A 105 0.92 10.22 6.36
N GLU A 106 -0.10 10.24 7.23
CA GLU A 106 -1.07 11.33 7.25
C GLU A 106 -0.41 12.65 7.69
N LYS A 107 0.46 12.61 8.70
CA LYS A 107 1.24 13.78 9.11
C LYS A 107 2.08 14.32 7.95
N LYS A 108 2.83 13.45 7.25
CA LYS A 108 3.59 13.85 6.06
C LYS A 108 2.71 14.44 4.96
N ALA A 109 1.51 13.89 4.76
CA ALA A 109 0.57 14.39 3.77
C ALA A 109 0.06 15.80 4.10
N ARG A 110 -0.19 16.09 5.39
CA ARG A 110 -0.56 17.43 5.87
C ARG A 110 0.59 18.43 5.72
N GLU A 111 1.81 18.02 6.04
CA GLU A 111 3.03 18.84 5.85
C GLU A 111 3.24 19.16 4.35
N ALA A 112 3.11 18.16 3.48
CA ALA A 112 3.27 18.34 2.03
C ALA A 112 2.24 19.29 1.37
N VAL A 113 1.10 19.53 2.02
CA VAL A 113 0.12 20.53 1.58
C VAL A 113 0.51 21.93 2.07
N ALA A 114 1.14 22.03 3.26
CA ALA A 114 1.55 23.32 3.83
C ALA A 114 2.75 23.93 3.10
N ASP A 115 3.61 23.10 2.52
CA ASP A 115 4.81 23.51 1.76
C ASP A 115 4.52 23.90 0.30
N ASN A 116 3.25 23.85 -0.14
CA ASN A 116 2.83 23.94 -1.53
C ASN A 116 1.96 25.17 -1.81
#